data_AF-A0A258HQZ2-F1
#
_entry.id   AF-A0A258HQZ2-F1
#
_cell.length_a   1.000
_cell.length_b   1.000
_cell.length_c   1.000
_cell.angle_alpha   90.00
_cell.angle_beta   90.00
_cell.angle_gamma   90.00
#
_symmetry.space_group_name_H-M   'P 1'
#
loop_
_entity.id
_entity.type
_entity.pdbx_description
1 polymer ?
#
loop_
_entity_poly.entity_id
_entity_poly.type
_entity_poly.pdbx_seq_one_letter_code
_entity_poly.pdbx_strand_id
1 'polypeptide(L)'
;MKRTIVIVAGGLAVMLALSGCAMFRQDAPTRTVAMPGQLEPIHAAAITRDLAVFWVSSNGCTDKSDLRPVVDHMGAGSTITLRRIEQDDCKTPMADGVEVIWSFEELGLTPGSRVSVNNPYQLPSTIPTT
;
A
#
# COMPACT_ATOMS: atom_id res chain seq x y z
N MET A 1 -15.35 88.30 -4.25
CA MET A 1 -14.18 88.08 -3.38
C MET A 1 -14.52 86.98 -2.38
N LYS A 2 -13.51 86.14 -2.06
CA LYS A 2 -13.45 85.04 -1.09
C LYS A 2 -14.11 83.71 -1.46
N ARG A 3 -13.24 82.81 -1.94
CA ARG A 3 -13.39 81.35 -1.98
C ARG A 3 -13.06 80.78 -0.61
N THR A 4 -13.88 79.88 -0.08
CA THR A 4 -13.43 78.93 0.93
C THR A 4 -14.19 77.62 0.74
N ILE A 5 -13.50 76.63 0.18
CA ILE A 5 -13.92 75.22 0.12
C ILE A 5 -13.51 74.62 1.46
N VAL A 6 -14.46 74.02 2.19
CA VAL A 6 -14.19 73.25 3.41
C VAL A 6 -14.31 71.78 3.06
N ILE A 7 -13.15 71.11 3.00
CA ILE A 7 -13.03 69.66 2.91
C ILE A 7 -13.25 69.10 4.32
N VAL A 8 -14.31 68.33 4.51
CA VAL A 8 -14.49 67.50 5.71
C VAL A 8 -14.05 66.09 5.35
N ALA A 9 -12.92 65.68 5.90
CA ALA A 9 -12.42 64.32 5.89
C ALA A 9 -12.82 63.62 7.21
N GLY A 10 -13.21 62.35 7.11
CA GLY A 10 -13.43 61.43 8.23
C GLY A 10 -14.90 61.00 8.34
N GLY A 11 -15.27 59.71 8.37
CA GLY A 11 -14.53 58.46 8.41
C GLY A 11 -15.52 57.29 8.57
N LEU A 12 -14.99 56.06 8.61
CA LEU A 12 -15.63 54.77 8.91
C LEU A 12 -16.53 54.17 7.82
N ALA A 13 -16.07 53.12 7.13
CA ALA A 13 -16.19 51.69 7.52
C ALA A 13 -17.35 51.08 6.70
N VAL A 14 -17.26 49.93 6.04
CA VAL A 14 -16.74 48.64 6.48
C VAL A 14 -16.39 47.83 5.21
N MET A 15 -15.11 47.48 5.01
CA MET A 15 -14.73 46.44 4.07
C MET A 15 -14.91 45.08 4.77
N LEU A 16 -16.01 44.38 4.50
CA LEU A 16 -16.17 42.96 4.87
C LEU A 16 -15.69 42.08 3.70
N ALA A 17 -14.38 42.07 3.47
CA ALA A 17 -13.75 41.02 2.70
C ALA A 17 -13.65 39.79 3.61
N LEU A 18 -14.61 38.87 3.51
CA LEU A 18 -14.50 37.53 4.09
C LEU A 18 -13.47 36.74 3.28
N SER A 19 -12.19 37.02 3.49
CA SER A 19 -11.10 36.13 3.07
C SER A 19 -11.14 34.89 3.97
N GLY A 20 -11.89 33.87 3.55
CA GLY A 20 -11.80 32.55 4.14
C GLY A 20 -10.40 31.99 3.87
N CYS A 21 -9.53 32.02 4.87
CA CYS A 21 -8.29 31.25 4.84
C CYS A 21 -8.67 29.77 4.85
N ALA A 22 -8.78 29.16 3.68
CA ALA A 22 -8.72 27.72 3.53
C ALA A 22 -7.30 27.29 3.95
N MET A 23 -7.12 27.05 5.25
CA MET A 23 -5.94 26.40 5.80
C MET A 23 -5.94 24.96 5.30
N PHE A 24 -5.42 24.74 4.09
CA PHE A 24 -5.02 23.43 3.65
C PHE A 24 -3.94 22.96 4.63
N ARG A 25 -4.31 22.05 5.53
CA ARG A 25 -3.32 21.22 6.24
C ARG A 25 -2.60 20.44 5.15
N GLN A 26 -1.42 20.92 4.77
CA GLN A 26 -0.48 20.10 4.03
C GLN A 26 0.01 19.06 5.03
N ASP A 27 -0.59 17.87 5.01
CA ASP A 27 0.01 16.73 5.69
C ASP A 27 1.44 16.60 5.18
N ALA A 28 2.39 16.67 6.11
CA ALA A 28 3.81 16.58 5.77
C ALA A 28 4.03 15.30 4.97
N PRO A 29 4.82 15.33 3.87
CA PRO A 29 5.06 14.14 3.07
C PRO A 29 5.63 13.05 3.98
N THR A 30 4.84 12.00 4.20
CA THR A 30 5.27 10.85 4.97
C THR A 30 6.46 10.27 4.22
N ARG A 31 7.63 10.24 4.86
CA ARG A 31 8.84 9.69 4.27
C ARG A 31 8.61 8.20 4.03
N THR A 32 8.30 7.83 2.79
CA THR A 32 8.18 6.42 2.40
C THR A 32 9.58 5.83 2.44
N VAL A 33 9.84 4.98 3.42
CA VAL A 33 11.05 4.16 3.41
C VAL A 33 10.89 3.19 2.24
N ALA A 34 11.84 3.19 1.30
CA ALA A 34 11.85 2.24 0.21
C ALA A 34 12.04 0.84 0.80
N MET A 35 10.95 0.08 0.84
CA MET A 35 10.95 -1.29 1.32
C MET A 35 11.51 -2.19 0.20
N PRO A 36 12.34 -3.22 0.50
CA PRO A 36 13.04 -4.02 -0.50
C PRO A 36 12.11 -4.89 -1.35
N GLY A 37 12.59 -5.27 -2.54
CA GLY A 37 11.88 -6.14 -3.49
C GLY A 37 10.80 -5.44 -4.32
N GLN A 38 10.10 -6.20 -5.15
CA GLN A 38 8.94 -5.77 -5.93
C GLN A 38 7.65 -6.36 -5.33
N LEU A 39 6.53 -5.64 -5.42
CA LEU A 39 5.23 -6.17 -5.00
C LEU A 39 4.88 -7.41 -5.83
N GLU A 40 4.66 -8.55 -5.18
CA GLU A 40 4.43 -9.83 -5.85
C GLU A 40 2.96 -9.98 -6.26
N PRO A 41 2.65 -10.17 -7.55
CA PRO A 41 1.33 -10.61 -7.97
C PRO A 41 1.06 -12.04 -7.49
N ILE A 42 -0.14 -12.29 -6.96
CA ILE A 42 -0.52 -13.61 -6.44
C ILE A 42 -1.67 -14.21 -7.24
N HIS A 43 -1.63 -15.53 -7.41
CA HIS A 43 -2.72 -16.32 -7.99
C HIS A 43 -3.84 -16.59 -7.00
N ALA A 44 -3.48 -16.68 -5.72
CA ALA A 44 -4.41 -16.84 -4.62
C ALA A 44 -3.70 -16.58 -3.29
N ALA A 45 -4.49 -16.32 -2.25
CA ALA A 45 -4.04 -16.43 -0.88
C ALA A 45 -5.12 -17.08 -0.02
N ALA A 46 -4.69 -17.86 0.96
CA ALA A 46 -5.57 -18.43 1.97
C ALA A 46 -5.01 -18.11 3.36
N ILE A 47 -5.89 -17.62 4.24
CA ILE A 47 -5.57 -17.35 5.62
C ILE A 47 -6.32 -18.36 6.49
N THR A 48 -5.58 -19.14 7.28
CA THR A 48 -6.17 -20.04 8.28
C THR A 48 -6.12 -19.39 9.67
N ARG A 49 -6.29 -20.17 10.74
CA ARG A 49 -6.11 -19.67 12.10
C ARG A 49 -4.67 -19.24 12.38
N ASP A 50 -3.70 -19.87 11.74
CA ASP A 50 -2.29 -19.82 12.12
C ASP A 50 -1.33 -19.84 10.91
N LEU A 51 -1.84 -19.91 9.68
CA LEU A 51 -1.04 -19.93 8.46
C LEU A 51 -1.52 -18.87 7.46
N ALA A 52 -0.57 -18.30 6.73
CA ALA A 52 -0.79 -17.54 5.50
C ALA A 52 -0.17 -18.32 4.33
N VAL A 53 -1.03 -18.75 3.40
CA VAL A 53 -0.65 -19.50 2.20
C VAL A 53 -0.81 -18.59 0.99
N PHE A 54 0.17 -18.59 0.10
CA PHE A 54 0.13 -17.85 -1.15
C PHE A 54 0.48 -18.77 -2.32
N TRP A 55 -0.17 -18.55 -3.45
CA TRP A 55 0.20 -19.15 -4.74
C TRP A 55 0.74 -18.05 -5.64
N VAL A 56 1.95 -18.25 -6.17
CA VAL A 56 2.69 -17.24 -6.96
C VAL A 56 3.25 -17.84 -8.24
N SER A 57 3.46 -17.01 -9.26
CA SER A 57 4.10 -17.46 -10.50
C SER A 57 5.53 -17.93 -10.24
N SER A 58 5.94 -18.98 -10.97
CA SER A 58 7.32 -19.46 -10.97
C SER A 58 7.74 -19.92 -12.37
N ASN A 59 8.99 -19.66 -12.72
CA ASN A 59 9.70 -20.22 -13.86
C ASN A 59 10.54 -21.46 -13.49
N GLY A 60 10.28 -22.07 -12.33
CA GLY A 60 10.79 -23.38 -11.95
C GLY A 60 11.81 -23.37 -10.81
N CYS A 61 12.20 -22.21 -10.27
CA CYS A 61 13.09 -22.15 -9.11
C CYS A 61 12.71 -21.13 -8.04
N THR A 62 11.47 -20.64 -8.01
CA THR A 62 11.00 -19.81 -6.90
C THR A 62 11.06 -20.60 -5.59
N ASP A 63 11.80 -20.09 -4.61
CA ASP A 63 11.83 -20.55 -3.22
C ASP A 63 11.11 -19.55 -2.30
N LYS A 64 10.73 -20.02 -1.11
CA LYS A 64 10.20 -19.17 -0.03
C LYS A 64 11.18 -18.03 0.34
N SER A 65 12.50 -18.25 0.23
CA SER A 65 13.51 -17.21 0.51
C SER A 65 13.48 -16.04 -0.47
N ASP A 66 12.99 -16.26 -1.69
CA ASP A 66 12.91 -15.24 -2.75
C ASP A 66 11.78 -14.25 -2.48
N LEU A 67 10.94 -14.57 -1.49
CA LEU A 67 9.73 -13.85 -1.15
C LEU A 67 9.82 -13.35 0.29
N ARG A 68 9.39 -12.10 0.50
CA ARG A 68 9.36 -11.43 1.77
C ARG A 68 7.93 -10.96 2.07
N PRO A 69 7.27 -11.56 3.06
CA PRO A 69 6.05 -10.98 3.63
C PRO A 69 6.40 -9.70 4.38
N VAL A 70 5.59 -8.67 4.17
CA VAL A 70 5.58 -7.45 4.97
C VAL A 70 4.26 -7.42 5.72
N VAL A 71 4.33 -7.25 7.04
CA VAL A 71 3.15 -7.19 7.91
C VAL A 71 2.98 -5.77 8.40
N ASP A 72 1.87 -5.14 7.99
CA ASP A 72 1.48 -3.82 8.46
C ASP A 72 0.35 -3.98 9.50
N HIS A 73 0.59 -3.54 10.73
CA HIS A 73 -0.42 -3.53 11.77
C HIS A 73 -1.30 -2.28 11.64
N MET A 74 -2.60 -2.47 11.37
CA MET A 74 -3.55 -1.38 11.18
C MET A 74 -4.78 -1.58 12.06
N GLY A 75 -4.92 -0.73 13.09
CA GLY A 75 -6.03 -0.80 14.03
C GLY A 75 -6.08 -2.14 14.75
N ALA A 76 -7.19 -2.88 14.59
CA ALA A 76 -7.41 -4.18 15.22
C ALA A 76 -7.04 -5.40 14.34
N GLY A 77 -6.39 -5.18 13.19
CA GLY A 77 -5.98 -6.25 12.29
C GLY A 77 -4.60 -6.00 11.68
N SER A 78 -4.14 -6.96 10.88
CA SER A 78 -2.89 -6.85 10.14
C SER A 78 -3.12 -7.04 8.65
N THR A 79 -2.38 -6.33 7.82
CA THR A 79 -2.34 -6.54 6.38
C THR A 79 -1.02 -7.18 6.02
N ILE A 80 -1.06 -8.30 5.30
CA ILE A 80 0.13 -8.92 4.71
C ILE A 80 0.25 -8.46 3.26
N THR A 81 1.46 -8.05 2.89
CA THR A 81 1.84 -7.79 1.52
C THR A 81 3.08 -8.63 1.18
N LEU A 82 2.96 -9.51 0.19
CA LEU A 82 4.07 -10.34 -0.28
C LEU A 82 4.93 -9.60 -1.31
N ARG A 83 6.25 -9.72 -1.22
CA ARG A 83 7.18 -9.07 -2.14
C ARG A 83 8.25 -10.02 -2.61
N ARG A 84 8.66 -9.92 -3.87
CA ARG A 84 9.78 -10.68 -4.41
C ARG A 84 11.07 -9.91 -4.26
N ILE A 85 12.03 -10.48 -3.56
CA ILE A 85 13.36 -9.91 -3.31
C ILE A 85 14.42 -10.51 -4.24
N GLU A 86 14.20 -11.71 -4.75
CA GLU A 86 15.06 -12.38 -5.72
C GLU A 86 14.24 -12.87 -6.92
N GLN A 87 14.76 -12.66 -8.12
CA GLN A 87 14.04 -12.95 -9.36
C GLN A 87 14.11 -14.45 -9.71
N ASP A 88 12.99 -15.01 -10.17
CA ASP A 88 12.97 -16.36 -10.73
C ASP A 88 13.46 -16.34 -12.19
N ASP A 89 14.77 -16.51 -12.36
CA ASP A 89 15.47 -16.47 -13.64
C ASP A 89 15.48 -17.83 -14.39
N CYS A 90 14.77 -18.83 -13.85
CA CYS A 90 14.60 -20.12 -14.52
C CYS A 90 13.69 -20.01 -15.75
N LYS A 91 13.57 -21.10 -16.52
CA LYS A 91 12.89 -21.12 -17.84
C LYS A 91 11.88 -22.25 -18.01
N THR A 92 11.43 -22.81 -16.89
CA THR A 92 10.48 -23.92 -16.81
C THR A 92 9.21 -23.41 -16.14
N PRO A 93 8.33 -22.70 -16.86
CA PRO A 93 7.14 -22.09 -16.28
C PRO A 93 6.21 -23.14 -15.66
N MET A 94 5.76 -22.88 -14.43
CA MET A 94 4.80 -23.71 -13.72
C MET A 94 3.41 -23.12 -13.90
N ALA A 95 2.50 -23.86 -14.55
CA ALA A 95 1.18 -23.36 -14.95
C ALA A 95 0.36 -22.79 -13.79
N ASP A 96 0.35 -23.51 -12.67
CA ASP A 96 -0.36 -23.13 -11.44
C ASP A 96 0.51 -22.33 -10.46
N GLY A 97 1.77 -22.07 -10.84
CA GLY A 97 2.76 -21.46 -9.96
C GLY A 97 3.27 -22.41 -8.86
N VAL A 98 3.68 -21.84 -7.73
CA VAL A 98 4.11 -22.57 -6.53
C VAL A 98 3.36 -22.10 -5.29
N GLU A 99 3.14 -23.01 -4.36
CA GLU A 99 2.58 -22.73 -3.04
C GLU A 99 3.71 -22.37 -2.06
N VAL A 100 3.55 -21.27 -1.33
CA VAL A 100 4.45 -20.86 -0.25
C VAL A 100 3.65 -20.55 1.01
N ILE A 101 4.16 -21.00 2.16
CA ILE A 101 3.44 -20.98 3.43
C ILE A 101 4.29 -20.30 4.49
N TRP A 102 3.69 -19.39 5.24
CA TRP A 102 4.22 -18.88 6.50
C TRP A 102 3.27 -19.16 7.64
N SER A 103 3.81 -19.57 8.77
CA SER A 103 3.09 -19.53 10.04
C SER A 103 2.93 -18.10 10.53
N PHE A 104 1.89 -17.86 11.32
CA PHE A 104 1.68 -16.58 11.98
C PHE A 104 2.82 -16.27 12.94
N GLU A 105 3.41 -17.27 13.60
CA GLU A 105 4.59 -17.10 14.44
C GLU A 105 5.79 -16.52 13.65
N GLU A 106 6.10 -17.09 12.48
CA GLU A 106 7.14 -16.56 11.58
C GLU A 106 6.87 -15.12 11.14
N LEU A 107 5.60 -14.73 11.06
CA LEU A 107 5.16 -13.38 10.66
C LEU A 107 5.06 -12.42 11.86
N GLY A 108 5.31 -12.87 13.08
CA GLY A 108 5.10 -12.07 14.30
C GLY A 108 3.62 -11.78 14.60
N LEU A 109 2.72 -12.60 14.07
CA LEU A 109 1.27 -12.53 14.26
C LEU A 109 0.80 -13.47 15.36
N THR A 110 -0.22 -13.04 16.11
CA THR A 110 -0.89 -13.89 17.09
C THR A 110 -1.86 -14.85 16.37
N PRO A 111 -1.90 -16.15 16.71
CA PRO A 111 -2.88 -17.08 16.17
C PRO A 111 -4.33 -16.56 16.35
N GLY A 112 -5.13 -16.67 15.29
CA GLY A 112 -6.52 -16.20 15.25
C GLY A 112 -6.69 -14.69 15.06
N SER A 113 -5.59 -13.94 14.87
CA SER A 113 -5.68 -12.51 14.53
C SER A 113 -6.39 -12.29 13.18
N ARG A 114 -7.09 -11.17 13.05
CA ARG A 114 -7.72 -10.78 11.79
C ARG A 114 -6.65 -10.29 10.83
N VAL A 115 -6.53 -10.98 9.69
CA VAL A 115 -5.53 -10.69 8.67
C VAL A 115 -6.20 -10.49 7.31
N SER A 116 -5.75 -9.48 6.58
CA SER A 116 -6.05 -9.28 5.15
C SER A 116 -4.79 -9.36 4.31
N VAL A 117 -4.96 -9.63 3.01
CA VAL A 117 -3.87 -9.65 2.03
C VAL A 117 -4.09 -8.50 1.04
N ASN A 118 -3.03 -7.78 0.70
CA ASN A 118 -3.08 -6.64 -0.22
C ASN A 118 -2.06 -6.77 -1.36
N ASN A 119 -2.08 -7.92 -2.03
CA ASN A 119 -1.28 -8.19 -3.22
C ASN A 119 -2.14 -8.05 -4.48
N PRO A 120 -1.58 -7.58 -5.60
CA PRO A 120 -2.24 -7.63 -6.89
C PRO A 120 -2.61 -9.07 -7.24
N TYR A 121 -3.80 -9.26 -7.79
CA TYR A 121 -4.24 -10.56 -8.28
C TYR A 121 -3.79 -10.78 -9.73
N GLN A 122 -3.25 -11.95 -10.01
CA GLN A 122 -2.89 -12.39 -11.36
C GLN A 122 -3.52 -13.76 -11.64
N LEU A 123 -4.21 -13.89 -12.77
CA LEU A 123 -4.75 -15.18 -13.20
C LEU A 123 -3.60 -16.17 -13.49
N PRO A 124 -3.74 -17.45 -13.13
CA PRO A 124 -2.78 -18.48 -13.55
C PRO A 124 -2.61 -18.50 -15.07
N SER A 125 -1.40 -18.78 -15.53
CA SER A 125 -1.12 -18.82 -16.96
C SER A 125 -1.74 -20.08 -17.57
N THR A 126 -2.58 -19.93 -18.58
CA THR A 126 -3.06 -21.07 -19.37
C THR A 126 -1.94 -21.52 -20.31
N ILE A 127 -1.02 -22.36 -19.82
CA ILE A 127 -0.02 -22.99 -20.69
C ILE A 127 -0.74 -24.10 -21.47
N PRO A 128 -0.80 -24.04 -22.82
CA PRO A 128 -1.41 -25.11 -23.59
C PRO A 128 -0.60 -26.40 -23.39
N THR A 129 -1.26 -27.42 -22.85
CA THR A 129 -0.70 -28.78 -22.75
C THR A 129 -0.48 -29.29 -24.18
N THR A 130 0.78 -29.41 -24.59
CA THR A 130 1.15 -29.99 -25.89
C THR A 130 1.38 -31.48 -25.73
#